data_AF-A0A1L9PXY4-F1
#
_entry.id   AF-A0A1L9PXY4-F1
#
_cell.length_a   1.000
_cell.length_b   1.000
_cell.length_c   1.000
_cell.angle_alpha   90.00
_cell.angle_beta   90.00
_cell.angle_gamma   90.00
#
_symmetry.space_group_name_H-M   'P 1'
#
loop_
_entity.id
_entity.type
_entity.pdbx_description
1 polymer ?
#
loop_
_entity_poly.entity_id
_entity_poly.type
_entity_poly.pdbx_seq_one_letter_code
_entity_poly.pdbx_strand_id
1 'polypeptide(L)'
;VYDGIQYLRGVRGQPEMGPGPGACARVSCDTGTSIWWCNDDSQDKTLDGFGSIADGAGQIQWKCSWGAFGQWTSGQIFHKTGWNVIVRADDC
;
A
#
# COMPACT_ATOMS: atom_id res chain seq x y z
N VAL A 1 -2.81 10.50 -0.98
CA VAL A 1 -2.08 9.31 -1.49
C VAL A 1 -0.67 9.61 -1.94
N TYR A 2 -0.47 10.62 -2.82
CA TYR A 2 0.84 10.92 -3.40
C TYR A 2 1.95 11.08 -2.35
N ASP A 3 1.70 11.82 -1.27
CA ASP A 3 2.70 12.03 -0.21
C ASP A 3 3.08 10.73 0.51
N GLY A 4 2.10 9.84 0.75
CA GLY A 4 2.35 8.50 1.28
C GLY A 4 3.21 7.64 0.35
N ILE A 5 3.03 7.75 -0.97
CA ILE A 5 3.88 7.07 -1.96
C ILE A 5 5.31 7.62 -1.90
N GLN A 6 5.48 8.94 -1.84
CA GLN A 6 6.81 9.57 -1.76
C GLN A 6 7.51 9.20 -0.46
N TYR A 7 6.79 9.20 0.66
CA TYR A 7 7.28 8.73 1.95
C TYR A 7 7.81 7.29 1.84
N LEU A 8 7.01 6.35 1.33
CA LEU A 8 7.40 4.94 1.19
C LEU A 8 8.63 4.74 0.30
N ARG A 9 8.83 5.58 -0.73
CA ARG A 9 10.05 5.55 -1.58
C ARG A 9 11.31 5.95 -0.81
N GLY A 10 11.19 6.74 0.25
CA GLY A 10 12.30 7.17 1.10
C GLY A 10 12.59 6.24 2.28
N VAL A 11 11.64 5.38 2.66
CA VAL A 11 11.83 4.43 3.77
C VAL A 11 12.85 3.37 3.36
N ARG A 12 13.93 3.26 4.15
CA ARG A 12 14.98 2.25 3.95
C ARG A 12 14.61 0.94 4.62
N GLY A 13 15.17 -0.15 4.11
CA GLY A 13 14.99 -1.50 4.65
C GLY A 13 13.94 -2.31 3.92
N GLN A 14 13.78 -3.55 4.36
CA GLN A 14 12.86 -4.53 3.79
C GLN A 14 11.70 -4.72 4.75
N PRO A 15 10.45 -4.47 4.33
CA PRO A 15 9.31 -4.71 5.19
C PRO A 15 9.05 -6.21 5.29
N GLU A 16 8.79 -6.67 6.51
CA GLU A 16 8.53 -8.07 6.83
C GLU A 16 7.16 -8.21 7.48
N MET A 17 6.48 -9.31 7.17
CA MET A 17 5.17 -9.62 7.71
C MET A 17 5.04 -11.12 7.89
N GLY A 18 4.48 -11.52 9.04
CA GLY A 18 4.19 -12.91 9.33
C GLY A 18 3.14 -13.52 8.39
N PRO A 19 2.79 -14.79 8.58
CA PRO A 19 1.91 -15.52 7.68
C PRO A 19 0.49 -14.95 7.65
N GLY A 20 -0.11 -14.91 6.47
CA GLY A 20 -1.52 -14.66 6.25
C GLY A 20 -2.37 -15.94 6.17
N PRO A 21 -3.59 -15.85 5.61
CA PRO A 21 -4.22 -14.63 5.08
C PRO A 21 -4.64 -13.66 6.18
N GLY A 22 -4.59 -12.36 5.89
CA GLY A 22 -5.12 -11.30 6.77
C GLY A 22 -4.09 -10.66 7.70
N ALA A 23 -2.82 -11.02 7.59
CA ALA A 23 -1.75 -10.19 8.16
C ALA A 23 -1.69 -8.90 7.33
N CYS A 24 -1.97 -7.76 7.95
CA CYS A 24 -1.98 -6.46 7.30
C CYS A 24 -1.41 -5.40 8.25
N ALA A 25 -0.69 -4.43 7.68
CA ALA A 25 -0.17 -3.29 8.41
C ALA A 25 -0.42 -1.99 7.65
N ARG A 26 -0.78 -0.95 8.39
CA ARG A 26 -0.81 0.43 7.89
C ARG A 26 0.63 0.91 7.77
N VAL A 27 1.09 1.16 6.54
CA VAL A 27 2.48 1.56 6.27
C VAL A 27 2.62 3.06 5.98
N SER A 28 1.50 3.74 5.72
CA SER A 28 1.41 5.20 5.61
C SER A 28 0.00 5.65 6.01
N CYS A 29 -0.10 6.78 6.69
CA CYS A 29 -1.35 7.49 6.94
C CYS A 29 -1.07 8.98 6.87
N ASP A 30 -1.70 9.68 5.94
CA ASP A 30 -1.59 11.13 5.83
C ASP A 30 -2.86 11.72 5.20
N THR A 31 -3.22 12.94 5.63
CA THR A 31 -4.34 13.73 5.07
C THR A 31 -5.63 12.92 4.84
N GLY A 32 -6.02 12.10 5.82
CA GLY A 32 -7.25 11.30 5.78
C GLY A 32 -7.19 10.09 4.84
N THR A 33 -6.01 9.71 4.35
CA THR A 33 -5.79 8.57 3.46
C THR A 33 -4.68 7.67 3.99
N SER A 34 -4.90 6.37 3.96
CA SER A 34 -3.91 5.37 4.37
C SER A 34 -3.51 4.44 3.23
N ILE A 35 -2.27 3.94 3.31
CA ILE A 35 -1.74 2.86 2.49
C ILE A 35 -1.47 1.68 3.40
N TRP A 36 -2.00 0.52 3.03
CA TRP A 36 -1.85 -0.73 3.75
C TRP A 36 -1.13 -1.75 2.87
N TRP A 37 -0.33 -2.57 3.52
CA TRP A 37 0.26 -3.75 2.93
C TRP A 37 -0.28 -4.99 3.66
N CYS A 38 -0.67 -6.00 2.89
CA CYS A 38 -1.18 -7.26 3.42
C CYS A 38 -0.42 -8.44 2.84
N ASN A 39 -0.07 -9.41 3.69
CA ASN A 39 0.41 -10.72 3.30
C ASN A 39 -0.78 -11.69 3.20
N ASP A 40 -0.99 -12.25 2.01
CA ASP A 40 -2.03 -13.25 1.75
C ASP A 40 -1.47 -14.68 1.69
N ASP A 41 -0.14 -14.83 1.69
CA ASP A 41 0.51 -16.15 1.71
C ASP A 41 0.51 -16.76 3.10
N SER A 42 0.47 -18.09 3.19
CA SER A 42 0.55 -18.85 4.45
C SER A 42 1.97 -18.92 5.05
N GLN A 43 2.90 -18.11 4.54
CA GLN A 43 4.30 -18.06 4.96
C GLN A 43 4.70 -16.61 5.24
N ASP A 44 5.79 -16.45 5.99
CA ASP A 44 6.42 -15.14 6.19
C ASP A 44 6.78 -14.50 4.84
N LYS A 45 6.66 -13.19 4.78
CA LYS A 45 6.92 -12.42 3.57
C LYS A 45 7.80 -11.22 3.85
N THR A 46 8.88 -11.16 3.09
CA THR A 46 9.80 -10.02 3.00
C THR A 46 9.71 -9.45 1.59
N LEU A 47 9.51 -8.15 1.46
CA LEU A 47 9.58 -7.47 0.16
C LEU A 47 10.98 -6.90 -0.08
N ASP A 48 11.33 -6.66 -1.36
CA ASP A 48 12.60 -6.05 -1.75
C ASP A 48 12.80 -4.66 -1.11
N GLY A 49 11.70 -3.96 -0.82
CA GLY A 49 11.67 -2.73 -0.05
C GLY A 49 10.28 -2.09 -0.03
N PHE A 50 10.15 -0.99 0.71
CA PHE A 50 8.90 -0.20 0.74
C PHE A 50 8.53 0.37 -0.64
N GLY A 51 9.49 0.48 -1.55
CA GLY A 51 9.26 0.84 -2.95
C GLY A 51 8.27 -0.09 -3.67
N SER A 52 8.27 -1.39 -3.37
CA SER A 52 7.31 -2.34 -3.95
C SER A 52 5.87 -2.01 -3.56
N ILE A 53 5.66 -1.56 -2.31
CA ILE A 53 4.35 -1.12 -1.82
C ILE A 53 3.96 0.21 -2.48
N ALA A 54 4.93 1.13 -2.60
CA ALA A 54 4.75 2.42 -3.26
C ALA A 54 4.34 2.27 -4.74
N ASP A 55 4.89 1.30 -5.45
CA ASP A 55 4.52 1.01 -6.84
C ASP A 55 3.09 0.48 -6.94
N GLY A 56 2.67 -0.41 -6.02
CA GLY A 56 1.28 -0.87 -5.92
C GLY A 56 0.31 0.28 -5.65
N ALA A 57 0.61 1.14 -4.68
CA ALA A 57 -0.17 2.34 -4.38
C ALA A 57 -0.21 3.32 -5.56
N GLY A 58 0.89 3.47 -6.31
CA GLY A 58 0.95 4.28 -7.52
C GLY A 58 0.06 3.76 -8.65
N GLN A 59 -0.03 2.43 -8.82
CA GLN A 59 -0.98 1.83 -9.77
C GLN A 59 -2.44 2.10 -9.38
N ILE A 60 -2.76 2.02 -8.08
CA ILE A 60 -4.10 2.38 -7.57
C ILE A 60 -4.37 3.86 -7.81
N GLN A 61 -3.43 4.75 -7.50
CA GLN A 61 -3.59 6.19 -7.78
C GLN A 61 -3.83 6.45 -9.27
N TRP A 62 -3.09 5.79 -10.15
CA TRP A 62 -3.25 5.98 -11.59
C TRP A 62 -4.60 5.51 -12.13
N LYS A 63 -5.08 4.34 -11.68
CA LYS A 63 -6.29 3.70 -12.24
C LYS A 63 -7.57 4.02 -11.48
N CYS A 64 -7.46 4.33 -10.20
CA CYS A 64 -8.58 4.40 -9.27
C CYS A 64 -8.67 5.78 -8.59
N SER A 65 -8.24 6.84 -9.27
CA SER A 65 -8.49 8.22 -8.83
C SER A 65 -9.70 8.81 -9.53
N TRP A 66 -10.52 9.57 -8.80
CA TRP A 66 -11.71 10.24 -9.33
C TRP A 66 -12.01 11.57 -8.63
N GLY A 67 -13.04 12.27 -9.11
CA GLY A 67 -13.41 13.60 -8.64
C GLY A 67 -12.63 14.72 -9.34
N ALA A 68 -12.95 15.96 -8.98
CA ALA A 68 -12.26 17.12 -9.53
C ALA A 68 -10.75 17.00 -9.24
N PHE A 69 -9.93 17.14 -10.28
CA PHE A 69 -8.47 17.05 -10.19
C PHE A 69 -7.92 15.75 -9.56
N GLY A 70 -8.69 14.65 -9.53
CA GLY A 70 -8.24 13.37 -8.96
C GLY A 70 -8.08 13.39 -7.43
N GLN A 71 -8.87 14.22 -6.75
CA GLN A 71 -8.81 14.41 -5.29
C GLN A 71 -9.06 13.14 -4.46
N TRP A 72 -9.80 12.18 -4.99
CA TRP A 72 -10.14 10.93 -4.29
C TRP A 72 -9.42 9.76 -4.92
N THR A 73 -8.93 8.85 -4.08
CA THR A 73 -8.33 7.60 -4.51
C THR A 73 -8.68 6.52 -3.50
N SER A 74 -9.15 5.38 -3.98
CA SER A 74 -9.36 4.18 -3.17
C SER A 74 -9.27 2.96 -4.06
N GLY A 75 -8.71 1.88 -3.55
CA GLY A 75 -8.63 0.64 -4.29
C GLY A 75 -7.69 -0.37 -3.64
N GLN A 76 -7.65 -1.55 -4.24
CA GLN A 76 -6.80 -2.65 -3.84
C GLN A 76 -6.16 -3.27 -5.07
N ILE A 77 -4.89 -3.62 -4.99
CA ILE A 77 -4.18 -4.32 -6.06
C ILE A 77 -3.44 -5.53 -5.50
N PHE A 78 -3.64 -6.67 -6.16
CA PHE A 78 -3.04 -7.94 -5.78
C PHE A 78 -1.76 -8.19 -6.58
N HIS A 79 -0.68 -8.50 -5.88
CA HIS A 79 0.56 -8.94 -6.49
C HIS A 79 0.53 -10.44 -6.73
N LYS A 80 1.12 -10.90 -7.83
CA LYS A 80 1.16 -12.32 -8.24
C LYS A 80 1.87 -13.27 -7.26
N THR A 81 2.54 -12.73 -6.25
CA THR A 81 3.30 -13.47 -5.24
C THR A 81 2.64 -13.40 -3.86
N GLY A 82 1.31 -13.39 -3.80
CA GLY A 82 0.54 -13.62 -2.57
C GLY A 82 0.53 -12.47 -1.57
N TRP A 83 0.48 -11.23 -2.03
CA TRP A 83 0.32 -10.05 -1.18
C TRP A 83 -0.40 -8.95 -1.92
N ASN A 84 -0.90 -7.94 -1.20
CA ASN A 84 -1.65 -6.85 -1.83
C ASN A 84 -1.38 -5.49 -1.16
N VAL A 85 -1.76 -4.44 -1.88
CA VAL A 85 -1.76 -3.06 -1.39
C VAL A 85 -3.19 -2.54 -1.38
N ILE A 86 -3.58 -1.86 -0.31
CA ILE A 86 -4.89 -1.20 -0.19
C ILE A 86 -4.66 0.28 0.05
N VAL A 87 -5.35 1.12 -0.72
CA VAL A 87 -5.47 2.55 -0.47
C VAL A 87 -6.92 2.83 -0.08
N ARG A 88 -7.13 3.47 1.06
CA ARG A 88 -8.48 3.82 1.54
C ARG A 88 -8.45 5.08 2.39
N ALA A 89 -9.61 5.73 2.51
CA ALA A 89 -9.81 6.75 3.53
C ALA A 89 -9.60 6.13 4.94
N ASP A 90 -8.94 6.87 5.82
CA ASP A 90 -8.65 6.45 7.19
C ASP A 90 -8.41 7.67 8.06
N ASP A 91 -8.71 7.55 9.35
CA ASP A 91 -8.42 8.61 10.30
C ASP A 91 -6.94 8.52 10.71
N CYS A 92 -6.21 9.58 10.35
CA CYS A 92 -4.86 9.90 10.78
C CYS A 92 -4.96 11.13 11.71
#